data_AF-A0A0D2ECP0-F1
#
_entry.id   AF-A0A0D2ECP0-F1
#
_cell.length_a   1.000
_cell.length_b   1.000
_cell.length_c   1.000
_cell.angle_alpha   90.00
_cell.angle_beta   90.00
_cell.angle_gamma   90.00
#
_symmetry.space_group_name_H-M   'P 1'
#
loop_
_entity.id
_entity.type
_entity.pdbx_description
1 polymer ?
#
loop_
_entity_poly.entity_id
_entity_poly.type
_entity_poly.pdbx_seq_one_letter_code
_entity_poly.pdbx_strand_id
1 'polypeptide(L)'
;MSLLRTQSSIRLSRTYTQVPRFTRCLSQAPQRRLGEPDPRAVPDVQAMHMTEDQASMVEIDHSPEPAVEKYHPDHQPDYTAMVDHGTSTYSPVPKRVMNGSEPGHVTPAAVLSGAPVDLQARTVRIYKPVKPATQSGTWGSHAWRMDWDVLGKGHRWENPLMGWQSSADFMQGTKVNFKTKEDAIAFAEKQGYEWYVQEPQERRFVPKAYANNFLHESGPRLKHIKTK
;
A
#
# COMPACT_ATOMS: atom_id res chain seq x y z
N MET A 1 63.90 -2.04 26.26
CA MET A 1 64.08 -0.77 25.54
C MET A 1 62.74 -0.39 24.93
N SER A 2 62.07 0.61 25.50
CA SER A 2 60.79 1.12 25.02
C SER A 2 61.00 2.06 23.84
N LEU A 3 60.27 1.87 22.75
CA LEU A 3 60.07 2.92 21.76
C LEU A 3 58.57 3.10 21.57
N LEU A 4 58.05 4.07 22.31
CA LEU A 4 56.76 4.71 22.09
C LEU A 4 56.84 5.46 20.75
N ARG A 5 55.94 5.18 19.81
CA ARG A 5 55.73 6.03 18.63
C ARG A 5 54.33 6.61 18.68
N THR A 6 54.30 7.92 18.88
CA THR A 6 53.12 8.76 18.98
C THR A 6 52.58 9.14 17.60
N GLN A 7 51.24 9.24 17.57
CA GLN A 7 50.35 10.14 16.82
C GLN A 7 50.68 10.58 15.38
N SER A 8 49.71 10.37 14.48
CA SER A 8 49.10 11.51 13.76
C SER A 8 47.77 11.08 13.13
N SER A 9 46.66 11.64 13.63
CA SER A 9 45.34 11.52 12.99
C SER A 9 45.25 12.57 11.88
N ILE A 10 45.09 12.13 10.63
CA ILE A 10 44.79 13.03 9.51
C ILE A 10 43.27 13.28 9.55
N ARG A 11 42.85 14.42 10.13
CA ARG A 11 41.49 14.94 9.97
C ARG A 11 41.41 15.69 8.65
N LEU A 12 40.71 15.13 7.66
CA LEU A 12 40.33 15.84 6.45
C LEU A 12 39.14 16.75 6.77
N SER A 13 39.37 18.06 6.83
CA SER A 13 38.34 19.08 6.91
C SER A 13 37.69 19.24 5.53
N ARG A 14 36.42 18.87 5.42
CA ARG A 14 35.59 19.13 4.24
C ARG A 14 35.14 20.59 4.29
N THR A 15 35.79 21.45 3.51
CA THR A 15 35.36 22.84 3.30
C THR A 15 34.02 22.85 2.56
N TYR A 16 32.98 23.39 3.20
CA TYR A 16 31.67 23.63 2.60
C TYR A 16 31.74 24.95 1.82
N THR A 17 31.85 24.87 0.50
CA THR A 17 31.68 26.02 -0.39
C THR A 17 30.20 26.41 -0.42
N GLN A 18 29.87 27.50 0.27
CA GLN A 18 28.59 28.19 0.11
C GLN A 18 28.53 28.86 -1.26
N VAL A 19 27.52 28.50 -2.06
CA VAL A 19 27.22 29.17 -3.33
C VAL A 19 26.43 30.46 -3.02
N PRO A 20 26.78 31.62 -3.60
CA PRO A 20 26.08 32.87 -3.31
C PRO A 20 24.63 32.85 -3.83
N ARG A 21 23.70 33.26 -2.96
CA ARG A 21 22.30 33.53 -3.31
C ARG A 21 22.26 34.77 -4.22
N PHE A 22 21.89 34.56 -5.48
CA PHE A 22 21.45 35.66 -6.34
C PHE A 22 20.01 36.02 -5.98
N THR A 23 19.82 37.18 -5.34
CA THR A 23 18.53 37.86 -5.24
C THR A 23 18.19 38.48 -6.58
N ARG A 24 17.41 37.77 -7.40
CA ARG A 24 16.72 38.36 -8.54
C ARG A 24 15.28 38.62 -8.15
N CYS A 25 14.97 39.88 -7.84
CA CYS A 25 13.61 40.36 -7.70
C CYS A 25 12.99 40.37 -9.10
N LEU A 26 12.16 39.38 -9.40
CA LEU A 26 11.26 39.39 -10.54
C LEU A 26 9.86 39.63 -9.99
N SER A 27 9.29 40.79 -10.31
CA SER A 27 7.90 41.12 -10.04
C SER A 27 7.01 40.03 -10.66
N GLN A 28 6.35 39.24 -9.82
CA GLN A 28 5.32 38.31 -10.24
C GLN A 28 4.13 39.11 -10.76
N ALA A 29 3.84 38.99 -12.06
CA ALA A 29 2.48 39.10 -12.56
C ALA A 29 2.15 37.72 -13.16
N PRO A 30 1.16 36.98 -12.64
CA PRO A 30 0.77 35.72 -13.24
C PRO A 30 0.17 35.97 -14.62
N GLN A 31 0.69 35.29 -15.65
CA GLN A 31 -0.04 35.18 -16.91
C GLN A 31 -1.29 34.34 -16.65
N ARG A 32 -2.45 35.00 -16.72
CA ARG A 32 -3.76 34.33 -16.59
C ARG A 32 -3.89 33.26 -17.65
N ARG A 33 -4.29 32.06 -17.23
CA ARG A 33 -4.76 31.05 -18.20
C ARG A 33 -6.11 31.52 -18.74
N LEU A 34 -6.35 31.34 -20.04
CA LEU A 34 -7.68 31.49 -20.62
C LEU A 34 -8.65 30.57 -19.86
N GLY A 35 -9.50 31.16 -19.01
CA GLY A 35 -10.47 30.45 -18.17
C GLY A 35 -10.41 30.77 -16.66
N GLU A 36 -9.46 31.56 -16.16
CA GLU A 36 -9.40 31.94 -14.74
C GLU A 36 -10.35 33.12 -14.42
N PRO A 37 -11.30 32.98 -13.47
CA PRO A 37 -12.24 34.05 -13.13
C PRO A 37 -11.55 35.22 -12.41
N ASP A 38 -11.99 36.44 -12.73
CA ASP A 38 -11.36 37.70 -12.34
C ASP A 38 -11.55 38.00 -10.83
N PRO A 39 -10.49 38.25 -10.02
CA PRO A 39 -10.61 38.43 -8.57
C PRO A 39 -11.26 39.76 -8.13
N ARG A 40 -11.63 40.63 -9.07
CA ARG A 40 -12.41 41.85 -8.83
C ARG A 40 -13.85 41.77 -9.34
N ALA A 41 -14.25 40.66 -9.95
CA ALA A 41 -15.63 40.45 -10.34
C ALA A 41 -16.46 40.27 -9.06
N VAL A 42 -17.41 41.18 -8.84
CA VAL A 42 -18.49 40.93 -7.88
C VAL A 42 -19.21 39.68 -8.40
N PRO A 43 -19.34 38.60 -7.63
CA PRO A 43 -20.05 37.43 -8.10
C PRO A 43 -21.48 37.88 -8.42
N ASP A 44 -21.94 37.60 -9.64
CA ASP A 44 -23.33 37.82 -9.99
C ASP A 44 -24.18 36.96 -9.06
N VAL A 45 -24.73 37.59 -8.03
CA VAL A 45 -25.59 36.95 -7.01
C VAL A 45 -26.76 36.25 -7.69
N GLN A 46 -27.22 36.78 -8.84
CA GLN A 46 -28.24 36.17 -9.69
C GLN A 46 -27.76 34.88 -10.37
N ALA A 47 -26.50 34.78 -10.79
CA ALA A 47 -25.98 33.57 -11.44
C ALA A 47 -25.72 32.44 -10.45
N MET A 48 -25.30 32.75 -9.21
CA MET A 48 -25.14 31.75 -8.15
C MET A 48 -26.49 31.24 -7.63
N HIS A 49 -27.48 32.13 -7.45
CA HIS A 49 -28.85 31.72 -7.14
C HIS A 49 -29.45 30.86 -8.26
N MET A 50 -29.22 31.17 -9.54
CA MET A 50 -29.74 30.33 -10.64
C MET A 50 -29.15 28.91 -10.65
N THR A 51 -27.89 28.70 -10.26
CA THR A 51 -27.29 27.36 -10.17
C THR A 51 -27.71 26.59 -8.91
N GLU A 52 -27.96 27.28 -7.80
CA GLU A 52 -28.45 26.68 -6.56
C GLU A 52 -29.96 26.35 -6.66
N ASP A 53 -30.74 27.21 -7.33
CA ASP A 53 -32.15 26.99 -7.62
C ASP A 53 -32.34 25.86 -8.65
N GLN A 54 -31.42 25.68 -9.61
CA GLN A 54 -31.48 24.56 -10.58
C GLN A 54 -31.00 23.22 -10.00
N ALA A 55 -30.05 23.23 -9.06
CA ALA A 55 -29.64 22.01 -8.35
C ALA A 55 -30.69 21.56 -7.32
N SER A 56 -31.50 22.49 -6.80
CA SER A 56 -32.67 22.19 -5.95
C SER A 56 -33.96 21.93 -6.73
N MET A 57 -34.06 22.32 -8.01
CA MET A 57 -35.21 22.02 -8.88
C MET A 57 -35.17 20.66 -9.58
N VAL A 58 -34.13 19.86 -9.37
CA VAL A 58 -34.24 18.42 -9.67
C VAL A 58 -34.73 17.72 -8.41
N GLU A 59 -35.94 18.08 -7.98
CA GLU A 59 -36.77 17.15 -7.24
C GLU A 59 -37.03 16.00 -8.19
N ILE A 60 -36.36 14.87 -7.96
CA ILE A 60 -36.80 13.61 -8.55
C ILE A 60 -38.10 13.28 -7.84
N ASP A 61 -39.19 13.87 -8.33
CA ASP A 61 -40.55 13.50 -7.97
C ASP A 61 -40.83 12.13 -8.57
N HIS A 62 -40.29 11.09 -7.96
CA HIS A 62 -40.96 9.81 -7.96
C HIS A 62 -42.16 9.94 -7.04
N SER A 63 -43.25 10.53 -7.56
CA SER A 63 -44.56 10.30 -7.00
C SER A 63 -44.77 8.79 -7.02
N PRO A 64 -44.82 8.10 -5.86
CA PRO A 64 -45.00 6.67 -5.86
C PRO A 64 -46.33 6.38 -6.55
N GLU A 65 -46.35 5.46 -7.52
CA GLU A 65 -47.62 4.97 -8.03
C GLU A 65 -48.43 4.46 -6.82
N PRO A 66 -49.71 4.87 -6.66
CA PRO A 66 -50.51 4.53 -5.48
C PRO A 66 -50.81 3.02 -5.35
N ALA A 67 -50.35 2.21 -6.31
CA ALA A 67 -50.38 0.76 -6.27
C ALA A 67 -49.18 0.15 -5.50
N VAL A 68 -48.09 0.88 -5.32
CA VAL A 68 -46.87 0.40 -4.64
C VAL A 68 -46.94 0.55 -3.11
N GLU A 69 -47.82 1.42 -2.61
CA GLU A 69 -48.06 1.63 -1.17
C GLU A 69 -48.77 0.45 -0.46
N LYS A 70 -49.09 -0.63 -1.17
CA LYS A 70 -49.72 -1.84 -0.60
C LYS A 70 -48.75 -2.93 -0.17
N TYR A 71 -47.44 -2.70 -0.24
CA TYR A 71 -46.46 -3.61 0.34
C TYR A 71 -46.11 -3.12 1.74
N HIS A 72 -46.54 -3.89 2.74
CA HIS A 72 -46.51 -3.60 4.18
C HIS A 72 -45.44 -2.58 4.64
N PRO A 73 -45.84 -1.49 5.33
CA PRO A 73 -44.91 -0.49 5.87
C PRO A 73 -43.90 -1.10 6.86
N ASP A 74 -44.27 -2.23 7.49
CA ASP A 74 -43.45 -2.92 8.49
C ASP A 74 -42.30 -3.76 7.89
N HIS A 75 -42.22 -3.90 6.56
CA HIS A 75 -41.26 -4.79 5.87
C HIS A 75 -40.34 -4.07 4.87
N GLN A 76 -40.32 -2.73 4.83
CA GLN A 76 -39.35 -2.02 4.02
C GLN A 76 -37.96 -2.11 4.68
N PRO A 77 -36.90 -2.52 3.95
CA PRO A 77 -35.56 -2.50 4.50
C PRO A 77 -35.15 -1.06 4.79
N ASP A 78 -34.69 -0.80 6.02
CA ASP A 78 -34.14 0.50 6.37
C ASP A 78 -32.78 0.69 5.67
N TYR A 79 -32.79 1.38 4.54
CA TYR A 79 -31.59 1.71 3.78
C TYR A 79 -30.65 2.68 4.50
N THR A 80 -31.12 3.33 5.57
CA THR A 80 -30.33 4.27 6.39
C THR A 80 -29.71 3.57 7.60
N ALA A 81 -30.06 2.31 7.85
CA ALA A 81 -29.52 1.54 8.97
C ALA A 81 -27.98 1.43 8.88
N MET A 82 -27.31 1.63 10.03
CA MET A 82 -25.88 1.41 10.14
C MET A 82 -25.57 -0.07 9.84
N VAL A 83 -24.71 -0.34 8.86
CA VAL A 83 -24.31 -1.70 8.52
C VAL A 83 -23.44 -2.25 9.64
N ASP A 84 -23.94 -3.25 10.37
CA ASP A 84 -23.12 -4.01 11.31
C ASP A 84 -22.22 -4.99 10.52
N HIS A 85 -20.91 -4.77 10.60
CA HIS A 85 -19.92 -5.61 9.94
C HIS A 85 -19.51 -6.82 10.81
N GLY A 86 -19.96 -6.89 12.07
CA GLY A 86 -19.59 -7.92 13.05
C GLY A 86 -20.51 -9.13 13.13
N THR A 87 -21.51 -9.24 12.26
CA THR A 87 -22.60 -10.22 12.43
C THR A 87 -22.22 -11.65 12.04
N SER A 88 -21.09 -11.85 11.33
CA SER A 88 -20.72 -13.16 10.78
C SER A 88 -19.56 -13.81 11.53
N THR A 89 -19.72 -15.11 11.83
CA THR A 89 -18.68 -15.94 12.49
C THR A 89 -17.51 -16.29 11.56
N TYR A 90 -17.65 -16.04 10.26
CA TYR A 90 -16.74 -16.52 9.21
C TYR A 90 -15.97 -15.39 8.52
N SER A 91 -16.57 -14.21 8.37
CA SER A 91 -15.92 -13.05 7.77
C SER A 91 -15.07 -12.30 8.80
N PRO A 92 -13.90 -11.80 8.40
CA PRO A 92 -13.08 -10.97 9.27
C PRO A 92 -13.74 -9.60 9.42
N VAL A 93 -13.73 -9.06 10.64
CA VAL A 93 -14.32 -7.74 10.92
C VAL A 93 -13.27 -6.65 10.71
N PRO A 94 -13.55 -5.62 9.89
CA PRO A 94 -12.60 -4.55 9.63
C PRO A 94 -12.43 -3.65 10.85
N LYS A 95 -11.17 -3.32 11.19
CA LYS A 95 -10.87 -2.35 12.26
C LYS A 95 -11.24 -0.92 11.86
N ARG A 96 -11.13 -0.62 10.56
CA ARG A 96 -11.48 0.69 9.97
C ARG A 96 -12.10 0.45 8.61
N VAL A 97 -13.32 0.94 8.41
CA VAL A 97 -13.99 0.93 7.10
C VAL A 97 -13.85 2.31 6.47
N MET A 98 -13.37 2.35 5.23
CA MET A 98 -13.30 3.59 4.46
C MET A 98 -14.66 3.90 3.85
N ASN A 99 -15.34 4.90 4.39
CA ASN A 99 -16.68 5.32 3.95
C ASN A 99 -16.66 6.60 3.07
N GLY A 100 -15.46 7.07 2.67
CA GLY A 100 -15.31 8.27 1.83
C GLY A 100 -15.40 9.60 2.57
N SER A 101 -15.70 9.59 3.88
CA SER A 101 -15.67 10.77 4.76
C SER A 101 -14.27 11.17 5.23
N GLU A 102 -13.24 10.39 4.88
CA GLU A 102 -11.86 10.69 5.26
C GLU A 102 -11.35 11.96 4.56
N PRO A 103 -10.65 12.86 5.26
CA PRO A 103 -10.14 14.09 4.68
C PRO A 103 -9.02 13.78 3.67
N GLY A 104 -9.29 13.98 2.39
CA GLY A 104 -8.31 13.76 1.32
C GLY A 104 -8.71 14.45 0.02
N HIS A 105 -7.72 14.87 -0.77
CA HIS A 105 -7.96 15.47 -2.09
C HIS A 105 -8.44 14.44 -3.13
N VAL A 106 -8.27 13.14 -2.86
CA VAL A 106 -8.63 12.03 -3.76
C VAL A 106 -9.53 11.07 -3.02
N THR A 107 -10.66 10.71 -3.63
CA THR A 107 -11.58 9.70 -3.10
C THR A 107 -10.86 8.35 -2.97
N PRO A 108 -10.93 7.67 -1.80
CA PRO A 108 -10.33 6.36 -1.62
C PRO A 108 -10.91 5.36 -2.63
N ALA A 109 -10.05 4.52 -3.20
CA ALA A 109 -10.49 3.50 -4.15
C ALA A 109 -11.36 2.43 -3.47
N ALA A 110 -11.22 2.27 -2.15
CA ALA A 110 -12.05 1.39 -1.33
C ALA A 110 -13.56 1.57 -1.60
N VAL A 111 -14.02 2.82 -1.65
CA VAL A 111 -15.43 3.19 -1.85
C VAL A 111 -15.89 2.93 -3.29
N LEU A 112 -15.00 3.12 -4.26
CA LEU A 112 -15.32 3.05 -5.69
C LEU A 112 -15.14 1.66 -6.30
N SER A 113 -14.29 0.81 -5.70
CA SER A 113 -13.87 -0.47 -6.31
C SER A 113 -14.98 -1.51 -6.41
N GLY A 114 -16.04 -1.39 -5.61
CA GLY A 114 -17.05 -2.43 -5.46
C GLY A 114 -16.54 -3.70 -4.77
N ALA A 115 -15.32 -3.68 -4.22
CA ALA A 115 -14.77 -4.78 -3.46
C ALA A 115 -15.58 -4.99 -2.15
N PRO A 116 -15.77 -6.24 -1.71
CA PRO A 116 -16.45 -6.50 -0.44
C PRO A 116 -15.65 -5.93 0.72
N VAL A 117 -16.37 -5.41 1.74
CA VAL A 117 -15.80 -4.79 2.94
C VAL A 117 -14.90 -5.77 3.72
N ASP A 118 -15.16 -7.07 3.62
CA ASP A 118 -14.33 -8.15 4.19
C ASP A 118 -12.85 -8.07 3.77
N LEU A 119 -12.53 -7.46 2.63
CA LEU A 119 -11.13 -7.27 2.23
C LEU A 119 -10.41 -6.20 3.04
N GLN A 120 -11.11 -5.16 3.48
CA GLN A 120 -10.55 -4.11 4.33
C GLN A 120 -10.18 -4.67 5.71
N ALA A 121 -10.85 -5.75 6.13
CA ALA A 121 -10.56 -6.45 7.36
C ALA A 121 -9.33 -7.35 7.31
N ARG A 122 -8.81 -7.63 6.11
CA ARG A 122 -7.64 -8.50 5.96
C ARG A 122 -6.36 -7.70 5.96
N THR A 123 -5.37 -8.28 6.61
CA THR A 123 -4.01 -7.77 6.56
C THR A 123 -3.33 -8.25 5.29
N VAL A 124 -2.57 -7.35 4.69
CA VAL A 124 -1.81 -7.55 3.46
C VAL A 124 -0.31 -7.57 3.79
N ARG A 125 0.39 -8.53 3.22
CA ARG A 125 1.85 -8.64 3.29
C ARG A 125 2.48 -8.04 2.04
N ILE A 126 3.29 -7.00 2.22
CA ILE A 126 4.12 -6.43 1.17
C ILE A 126 5.55 -6.93 1.36
N TYR A 127 6.09 -7.68 0.41
CA TYR A 127 7.40 -8.32 0.54
C TYR A 127 8.07 -8.55 -0.81
N LYS A 128 9.40 -8.74 -0.81
CA LYS A 128 10.08 -9.36 -1.97
C LYS A 128 10.20 -10.86 -1.73
N PRO A 129 9.78 -11.71 -2.69
CA PRO A 129 9.88 -13.15 -2.51
C PRO A 129 11.35 -13.56 -2.37
N VAL A 130 11.62 -14.39 -1.35
CA VAL A 130 12.97 -14.86 -1.05
C VAL A 130 13.45 -15.79 -2.15
N LYS A 131 14.75 -15.73 -2.44
CA LYS A 131 15.40 -16.67 -3.34
C LYS A 131 15.19 -18.11 -2.85
N PRO A 132 14.64 -19.02 -3.66
CA PRO A 132 14.46 -20.42 -3.25
C PRO A 132 15.80 -21.08 -2.94
N ALA A 133 15.86 -21.86 -1.86
CA ALA A 133 17.08 -22.57 -1.45
C ALA A 133 17.45 -23.69 -2.45
N THR A 134 16.46 -24.23 -3.15
CA THR A 134 16.62 -25.30 -4.14
C THR A 134 17.25 -24.85 -5.45
N GLN A 135 17.24 -23.54 -5.75
CA GLN A 135 17.72 -23.02 -7.04
C GLN A 135 18.69 -21.83 -6.88
N SER A 136 19.62 -21.75 -7.83
CA SER A 136 20.63 -20.68 -7.88
C SER A 136 20.19 -19.44 -8.67
N GLY A 137 19.01 -19.42 -9.32
CA GLY A 137 18.47 -18.23 -10.00
C GLY A 137 17.95 -17.15 -9.05
N THR A 138 17.89 -15.90 -9.49
CA THR A 138 17.38 -14.75 -8.70
C THR A 138 16.25 -13.98 -9.39
N TRP A 139 15.83 -14.39 -10.59
CA TRP A 139 14.86 -13.64 -11.40
C TRP A 139 13.54 -13.36 -10.66
N GLY A 140 13.04 -14.33 -9.90
CA GLY A 140 11.77 -14.20 -9.18
C GLY A 140 11.78 -13.21 -8.02
N SER A 141 12.95 -12.81 -7.48
CA SER A 141 13.06 -11.99 -6.26
C SER A 141 13.13 -10.48 -6.49
N HIS A 142 13.09 -10.02 -7.74
CA HIS A 142 13.29 -8.59 -8.06
C HIS A 142 12.04 -7.73 -7.84
N ALA A 143 10.85 -8.27 -8.10
CA ALA A 143 9.59 -7.56 -7.96
C ALA A 143 9.12 -7.55 -6.50
N TRP A 144 8.49 -6.44 -6.09
CA TRP A 144 7.71 -6.39 -4.86
C TRP A 144 6.40 -7.12 -5.08
N ARG A 145 5.96 -7.86 -4.08
CA ARG A 145 4.72 -8.62 -4.13
C ARG A 145 3.84 -8.25 -2.94
N MET A 146 2.56 -8.15 -3.23
CA MET A 146 1.51 -7.94 -2.25
C MET A 146 0.59 -9.15 -2.28
N ASP A 147 0.51 -9.84 -1.14
CA ASP A 147 -0.34 -11.02 -0.93
C ASP A 147 -1.22 -10.78 0.31
N TRP A 148 -2.43 -11.33 0.33
CA TRP A 148 -3.34 -11.29 1.47
C TRP A 148 -2.98 -12.36 2.50
N ASP A 149 -3.24 -12.06 3.77
CA ASP A 149 -3.15 -13.07 4.82
C ASP A 149 -4.24 -14.14 4.66
N VAL A 150 -3.90 -15.33 5.16
CA VAL A 150 -4.75 -16.51 5.08
C VAL A 150 -5.92 -16.37 6.04
N LEU A 151 -7.13 -16.64 5.54
CA LEU A 151 -8.32 -16.60 6.38
C LEU A 151 -8.32 -17.75 7.40
N GLY A 152 -8.47 -17.43 8.69
CA GLY A 152 -8.43 -18.44 9.76
C GLY A 152 -9.52 -19.52 9.63
N LYS A 153 -10.70 -19.14 9.15
CA LYS A 153 -11.78 -20.06 8.79
C LYS A 153 -12.03 -19.96 7.28
N GLY A 154 -12.10 -21.09 6.59
CA GLY A 154 -12.46 -21.11 5.16
C GLY A 154 -11.31 -20.93 4.17
N HIS A 155 -10.04 -20.93 4.61
CA HIS A 155 -8.92 -20.96 3.66
C HIS A 155 -8.86 -22.27 2.87
N ARG A 156 -8.83 -23.42 3.56
CA ARG A 156 -8.76 -24.75 2.96
C ARG A 156 -9.59 -25.73 3.78
N TRP A 157 -10.39 -26.55 3.13
CA TRP A 157 -11.00 -27.74 3.72
C TRP A 157 -11.08 -28.86 2.68
N GLU A 158 -11.21 -30.10 3.14
CA GLU A 158 -11.36 -31.26 2.28
C GLU A 158 -12.80 -31.37 1.75
N ASN A 159 -12.96 -31.53 0.45
CA ASN A 159 -14.25 -31.84 -0.16
C ASN A 159 -14.70 -33.26 0.24
N PRO A 160 -15.84 -33.44 0.91
CA PRO A 160 -16.28 -34.76 1.39
C PRO A 160 -16.53 -35.78 0.28
N LEU A 161 -16.76 -35.33 -0.96
CA LEU A 161 -17.02 -36.23 -2.09
C LEU A 161 -15.73 -36.75 -2.75
N MET A 162 -14.81 -35.85 -3.12
CA MET A 162 -13.63 -36.17 -3.94
C MET A 162 -12.29 -36.03 -3.21
N GLY A 163 -12.26 -35.47 -2.00
CA GLY A 163 -11.02 -35.19 -1.26
C GLY A 163 -10.24 -33.97 -1.74
N TRP A 164 -10.77 -33.17 -2.68
CA TRP A 164 -10.10 -31.97 -3.18
C TRP A 164 -10.06 -30.84 -2.15
N GLN A 165 -9.01 -30.02 -2.22
CA GLN A 165 -8.84 -28.84 -1.38
C GLN A 165 -9.78 -27.72 -1.84
N SER A 166 -10.90 -27.56 -1.13
CA SER A 166 -11.89 -26.50 -1.34
C SER A 166 -11.53 -25.25 -0.53
N SER A 167 -12.02 -24.09 -0.96
CA SER A 167 -11.74 -22.79 -0.32
C SER A 167 -12.93 -21.84 -0.48
N ALA A 168 -13.17 -21.01 0.52
CA ALA A 168 -14.11 -19.88 0.49
C ALA A 168 -13.37 -18.56 0.24
N ASP A 169 -12.05 -18.60 0.25
CA ASP A 169 -11.22 -17.41 0.14
C ASP A 169 -11.05 -17.01 -1.33
N PHE A 170 -11.67 -15.89 -1.71
CA PHE A 170 -11.60 -15.35 -3.06
C PHE A 170 -10.25 -14.72 -3.42
N MET A 171 -9.37 -14.40 -2.45
CA MET A 171 -8.06 -13.80 -2.72
C MET A 171 -6.88 -14.77 -2.67
N GLN A 172 -7.09 -16.04 -2.30
CA GLN A 172 -5.99 -17.00 -2.08
C GLN A 172 -5.05 -17.18 -3.29
N GLY A 173 -5.56 -16.98 -4.50
CA GLY A 173 -4.81 -17.12 -5.76
C GLY A 173 -4.26 -15.80 -6.30
N THR A 174 -4.68 -14.68 -5.73
CA THR A 174 -4.38 -13.34 -6.25
C THR A 174 -3.08 -12.83 -5.66
N LYS A 175 -2.18 -12.38 -6.53
CA LYS A 175 -0.88 -11.81 -6.17
C LYS A 175 -0.62 -10.60 -7.04
N VAL A 176 -0.33 -9.46 -6.43
CA VAL A 176 -0.07 -8.23 -7.17
C VAL A 176 1.42 -7.93 -7.12
N ASN A 177 2.02 -7.71 -8.29
CA ASN A 177 3.44 -7.38 -8.39
C ASN A 177 3.62 -5.87 -8.63
N PHE A 178 4.55 -5.27 -7.90
CA PHE A 178 4.89 -3.86 -7.94
C PHE A 178 6.37 -3.68 -8.26
N LYS A 179 6.71 -2.49 -8.79
CA LYS A 179 8.10 -2.12 -9.08
C LYS A 179 8.84 -1.65 -7.84
N THR A 180 8.19 -0.82 -7.03
CA THR A 180 8.76 -0.23 -5.81
C THR A 180 7.96 -0.65 -4.57
N LYS A 181 8.52 -0.39 -3.38
CA LYS A 181 7.85 -0.65 -2.10
C LYS A 181 6.74 0.37 -1.89
N GLU A 182 7.04 1.60 -2.24
CA GLU A 182 6.21 2.79 -2.06
C GLU A 182 4.92 2.67 -2.89
N ASP A 183 5.02 2.15 -4.13
CA ASP A 183 3.85 1.91 -4.98
C ASP A 183 2.90 0.88 -4.36
N ALA A 184 3.46 -0.17 -3.75
CA ALA A 184 2.67 -1.21 -3.08
C ALA A 184 1.97 -0.67 -1.82
N ILE A 185 2.66 0.15 -1.02
CA ILE A 185 2.09 0.82 0.15
C ILE A 185 0.97 1.77 -0.26
N ALA A 186 1.24 2.65 -1.24
CA ALA A 186 0.25 3.60 -1.74
C ALA A 186 -1.00 2.89 -2.30
N PHE A 187 -0.83 1.74 -2.96
CA PHE A 187 -1.96 0.92 -3.42
C PHE A 187 -2.77 0.36 -2.24
N ALA A 188 -2.12 -0.22 -1.23
CA ALA A 188 -2.79 -0.77 -0.06
C ALA A 188 -3.54 0.32 0.74
N GLU A 189 -2.91 1.48 0.94
CA GLU A 189 -3.52 2.63 1.62
C GLU A 189 -4.73 3.17 0.86
N LYS A 190 -4.63 3.28 -0.48
CA LYS A 190 -5.75 3.76 -1.31
C LYS A 190 -6.97 2.84 -1.25
N GLN A 191 -6.75 1.54 -1.06
CA GLN A 191 -7.81 0.53 -0.93
C GLN A 191 -8.28 0.35 0.52
N GLY A 192 -7.61 0.96 1.49
CA GLY A 192 -7.94 0.82 2.91
C GLY A 192 -7.53 -0.51 3.53
N TYR A 193 -6.57 -1.22 2.94
CA TYR A 193 -6.09 -2.49 3.50
C TYR A 193 -5.10 -2.24 4.65
N GLU A 194 -5.23 -3.01 5.73
CA GLU A 194 -4.18 -3.08 6.76
C GLU A 194 -2.96 -3.76 6.14
N TRP A 195 -1.77 -3.20 6.30
CA TRP A 195 -0.56 -3.74 5.66
C TRP A 195 0.60 -3.82 6.63
N TYR A 196 1.51 -4.75 6.37
CA TYR A 196 2.84 -4.74 6.95
C TYR A 196 3.89 -5.01 5.87
N VAL A 197 5.04 -4.36 6.00
CA VAL A 197 6.15 -4.55 5.07
C VAL A 197 7.17 -5.48 5.69
N GLN A 198 7.45 -6.56 4.97
CA GLN A 198 8.58 -7.43 5.25
C GLN A 198 9.77 -7.00 4.40
N GLU A 199 10.82 -6.49 5.04
CA GLU A 199 12.02 -6.08 4.35
C GLU A 199 12.78 -7.28 3.75
N PRO A 200 13.35 -7.12 2.53
CA PRO A 200 14.10 -8.19 1.89
C PRO A 200 15.37 -8.52 2.66
N GLN A 201 15.58 -9.80 2.95
CA GLN A 201 16.83 -10.26 3.53
C GLN A 201 17.89 -10.48 2.44
N GLU A 202 18.76 -9.48 2.27
CA GLU A 202 19.84 -9.56 1.30
C GLU A 202 21.01 -10.41 1.81
N ARG A 203 21.67 -11.11 0.87
CA ARG A 203 22.85 -11.91 1.19
C ARG A 203 24.05 -11.00 1.37
N ARG A 204 24.76 -11.15 2.50
CA ARG A 204 26.03 -10.46 2.71
C ARG A 204 27.04 -10.86 1.65
N PHE A 205 27.59 -9.88 0.94
CA PHE A 205 28.72 -10.11 0.04
C PHE A 205 29.97 -10.44 0.86
N VAL A 206 30.61 -11.58 0.55
CA VAL A 206 31.86 -12.01 1.19
C VAL A 206 32.87 -12.30 0.08
N PRO A 207 34.05 -11.65 0.07
CA PRO A 207 35.11 -11.96 -0.89
C PRO A 207 35.52 -13.43 -0.78
N LYS A 208 35.40 -14.17 -1.89
CA LYS A 208 35.80 -15.57 -1.98
C LYS A 208 36.99 -15.68 -2.93
N ALA A 209 38.17 -16.01 -2.39
CA ALA A 209 39.37 -16.28 -3.19
C ALA A 209 39.69 -17.78 -3.15
N TYR A 210 39.87 -18.39 -4.32
CA TYR A 210 40.19 -19.83 -4.43
C TYR A 210 41.53 -20.19 -3.77
N ALA A 211 42.50 -19.27 -3.77
CA ALA A 211 43.79 -19.43 -3.09
C ALA A 211 43.65 -19.70 -1.59
N ASN A 212 42.56 -19.23 -0.95
CA ASN A 212 42.29 -19.46 0.47
C ASN A 212 42.11 -20.95 0.81
N ASN A 213 41.83 -21.78 -0.19
CA ASN A 213 41.75 -23.22 0.00
C ASN A 213 43.11 -23.84 0.34
N PHE A 214 44.23 -23.22 -0.06
CA PHE A 214 45.59 -23.76 0.05
C PHE A 214 46.54 -22.91 0.91
N LEU A 215 46.01 -22.05 1.78
CA LEU A 215 46.85 -21.28 2.70
C LEU A 215 47.61 -22.20 3.66
N HIS A 216 48.88 -21.85 3.91
CA HIS A 216 49.71 -22.55 4.89
C HIS A 216 49.18 -22.27 6.31
N GLU A 217 48.83 -23.32 7.04
CA GLU A 217 48.48 -23.24 8.46
C GLU A 217 49.76 -23.47 9.28
N SER A 218 50.26 -22.42 9.93
CA SER A 218 51.51 -22.47 10.72
C SER A 218 51.37 -23.15 12.09
N GLY A 219 50.18 -23.61 12.44
CA GLY A 219 49.93 -24.28 13.72
C GLY A 219 50.46 -25.72 13.71
N PRO A 220 50.68 -26.32 14.89
CA PRO A 220 51.18 -27.69 15.00
C PRO A 220 50.17 -28.73 14.49
N ARG A 221 48.89 -28.36 14.35
CA ARG A 221 47.81 -29.23 13.89
C ARG A 221 46.84 -28.46 12.98
N LEU A 222 46.49 -29.08 11.87
CA LEU A 222 45.48 -28.57 10.93
C LEU A 222 44.08 -28.55 11.56
N LYS A 223 43.28 -27.52 11.28
CA LYS A 223 41.90 -27.41 11.81
C LYS A 223 40.98 -28.47 11.21
N HIS A 224 41.06 -28.67 9.90
CA HIS A 224 40.33 -29.70 9.16
C HIS A 224 41.07 -30.01 7.86
N ILE A 225 40.97 -31.26 7.38
CA ILE A 225 41.53 -31.65 6.09
C ILE A 225 40.52 -31.26 5.01
N LYS A 226 40.87 -30.30 4.15
CA LYS A 226 39.99 -29.79 3.09
C LYS A 226 39.92 -30.77 1.93
N THR A 227 38.71 -31.17 1.54
CA THR A 227 38.43 -31.86 0.29
C THR A 227 37.98 -30.88 -0.80
N LYS A 228 37.89 -31.35 -2.05
CA LYS A 228 37.32 -30.59 -3.17
C LYS A 228 35.80 -30.62 -3.17
#